data_AF-S7TD32-F1
#
_entry.id   AF-S7TD32-F1
#
_cell.length_a   1.000
_cell.length_b   1.000
_cell.length_c   1.000
_cell.angle_alpha   90.00
_cell.angle_beta   90.00
_cell.angle_gamma   90.00
#
_symmetry.space_group_name_H-M   'P 1'
#
loop_
_entity.id
_entity.type
_entity.pdbx_description
1 polymer ?
#
loop_
_entity_poly.entity_id
_entity_poly.type
_entity_poly.pdbx_seq_one_letter_code
_entity_poly.pdbx_strand_id
1 'polypeptide(L)' 'MDMKFIFVCPTRNEVFESADFTILDNRGVITDGSGNRVLDAKVALNGPCPFCGEKHVYHAGELSCPFGE' A
#
# COMPACT_ATOMS: atom_id res chain seq x y z
N MET A 1 6.45 -5.92 -17.74
CA MET A 1 5.11 -5.46 -17.30
C MET A 1 5.21 -5.28 -15.80
N ASP A 2 5.65 -4.10 -15.38
CA ASP A 2 5.89 -3.78 -13.99
C ASP A 2 4.53 -3.49 -13.33
N MET A 3 4.13 -4.33 -12.37
CA MET A 3 2.91 -4.09 -11.59
C MET A 3 3.12 -2.86 -10.70
N LYS A 4 2.45 -1.77 -11.03
CA LYS A 4 2.40 -0.58 -10.18
C LYS A 4 1.25 -0.72 -9.20
N PHE A 5 1.53 -0.47 -7.93
CA PHE A 5 0.50 -0.32 -6.92
C PHE A 5 0.13 1.14 -6.77
N ILE A 6 -1.14 1.38 -6.43
CA ILE A 6 -1.65 2.72 -6.14
C ILE A 6 -1.36 3.00 -4.66
N PHE A 7 -0.61 4.07 -4.41
CA PHE A 7 -0.27 4.58 -3.09
C PHE A 7 -0.92 5.95 -2.88
N VAL A 8 -1.19 6.29 -1.63
CA VAL A 8 -1.71 7.61 -1.26
C VAL A 8 -0.70 8.28 -0.35
N CYS A 9 -0.25 9.49 -0.67
CA CYS A 9 0.63 10.25 0.20
C CYS A 9 -0.16 10.72 1.44
N PRO A 10 0.13 10.25 2.67
CA PRO A 10 -0.62 10.68 3.86
C PRO A 10 -0.43 12.18 4.18
N THR A 11 0.68 12.77 3.75
CA THR A 11 1.00 14.19 4.01
C THR A 11 0.20 15.14 3.10
N ARG A 12 0.08 14.79 1.82
CA ARG A 12 -0.58 15.64 0.80
C ARG A 12 -1.93 15.12 0.34
N ASN A 13 -2.31 13.93 0.78
CA ASN A 13 -3.50 13.20 0.37
C ASN A 13 -3.61 13.01 -1.17
N GLU A 14 -2.46 12.96 -1.84
CA GLU A 14 -2.34 12.77 -3.30
C GLU A 14 -2.07 11.31 -3.65
N VAL A 15 -2.72 10.82 -4.71
CA VAL A 15 -2.64 9.42 -5.16
C VAL A 15 -1.56 9.28 -6.23
N PHE A 16 -0.78 8.20 -6.18
CA PHE A 16 0.26 7.93 -7.16
C PHE A 16 0.57 6.46 -7.32
N GLU A 17 1.11 6.12 -8.48
CA GLU A 17 1.44 4.75 -8.83
C GLU A 17 2.94 4.52 -8.69
N SER A 18 3.34 3.46 -7.99
CA SER A 18 4.74 3.06 -7.89
C SER A 18 4.89 1.54 -8.02
N ALA A 19 5.92 1.11 -8.74
CA ALA A 19 6.36 -0.29 -8.73
C ALA A 19 7.55 -0.51 -7.77
N ASP A 20 8.14 0.58 -7.25
CA ASP A 20 9.35 0.54 -6.42
C ASP A 20 8.99 0.45 -4.93
N PHE A 21 8.56 -0.74 -4.52
CA PHE A 21 8.21 -1.04 -3.14
C PHE A 21 8.73 -2.41 -2.72
N THR A 22 8.91 -2.58 -1.41
CA THR A 22 9.29 -3.86 -0.81
C THR A 22 8.24 -4.26 0.21
N ILE A 23 7.81 -5.51 0.14
CA ILE A 23 6.94 -6.11 1.14
C ILE A 23 7.79 -6.37 2.38
N LEU A 24 7.50 -5.65 3.46
CA LEU A 24 8.17 -5.80 4.75
C LEU A 24 7.59 -6.96 5.56
N ASP A 25 6.28 -7.16 5.47
CA ASP A 25 5.57 -8.21 6.19
C ASP A 25 4.39 -8.70 5.35
N ASN A 26 4.14 -10.01 5.34
CA ASN A 26 3.01 -10.59 4.63
C ASN A 26 2.41 -11.71 5.47
N ARG A 27 1.36 -11.39 6.22
CA ARG A 27 0.58 -12.32 7.02
C ARG A 27 -0.62 -12.89 6.28
N GLY A 28 -0.78 -12.53 5.00
CA GLY A 28 -1.89 -12.98 4.16
C GLY A 28 -3.21 -12.32 4.56
N VAL A 29 -4.32 -12.99 4.25
CA VAL A 29 -5.66 -12.46 4.54
C VAL A 29 -6.03 -12.83 5.97
N ILE A 30 -6.17 -11.82 6.82
CA ILE A 30 -6.71 -11.96 8.17
C ILE A 30 -8.16 -11.49 8.21
N THR A 31 -8.89 -11.93 9.22
CA THR A 31 -10.21 -11.38 9.52
C THR A 31 -10.03 -10.28 10.57
N ASP A 32 -10.39 -9.04 10.24
CA ASP A 32 -10.42 -7.94 11.19
C ASP A 32 -11.48 -8.19 12.29
N GLY A 33 -11.40 -7.46 13.41
CA GLY A 33 -12.39 -7.52 14.50
C GLY A 33 -13.84 -7.28 14.07
N SER A 34 -14.05 -6.65 12.90
CA SER A 34 -15.37 -6.43 12.29
C SER A 34 -15.88 -7.61 11.44
N GLY A 35 -15.11 -8.71 11.31
CA GLY A 35 -15.45 -9.85 10.45
C GLY A 35 -15.05 -9.69 8.98
N ASN A 36 -14.41 -8.58 8.62
CA ASN A 36 -13.98 -8.31 7.24
C ASN A 36 -12.65 -9.00 6.95
N ARG A 37 -12.52 -9.55 5.74
CA ARG A 37 -11.25 -10.11 5.25
C ARG A 37 -10.36 -8.98 4.76
N VAL A 38 -9.24 -8.75 5.44
CA VAL A 38 -8.25 -7.73 5.10
C VAL A 38 -6.90 -8.39 4.84
N LEU A 39 -6.18 -7.87 3.85
CA LEU A 39 -4.81 -8.33 3.57
C LEU A 39 -3.86 -7.69 4.59
N ASP A 40 -3.40 -8.46 5.56
CA ASP A 40 -2.38 -8.01 6.52
C ASP A 40 -1.00 -8.18 5.92
N ALA A 41 -0.67 -7.29 4.98
CA ALA A 41 0.68 -7.14 4.48
C ALA A 41 1.12 -5.69 4.64
N LYS A 42 2.42 -5.48 4.86
CA LYS A 42 3.05 -4.16 4.93
C LYS A 42 3.99 -4.00 3.76
N VAL A 43 3.86 -2.89 3.06
CA VAL A 43 4.75 -2.52 1.96
C VAL A 43 5.38 -1.17 2.25
N ALA A 44 6.67 -1.04 1.99
CA ALA A 44 7.40 0.22 2.10
C ALA A 44 7.87 0.65 0.72
N LEU A 45 7.72 1.94 0.41
CA LEU A 45 8.35 2.51 -0.77
C LEU A 45 9.88 2.50 -0.59
N ASN A 46 10.59 2.00 -1.60
CA ASN A 46 12.05 2.00 -1.59
C ASN A 46 12.58 3.42 -1.81
N GLY A 47 11.97 4.15 -2.74
CA GLY A 47 12.18 5.58 -2.97
C GLY A 47 11.37 6.51 -2.05
N PRO A 48 11.75 7.80 -1.98
CA PRO A 48 10.94 8.82 -1.33
C PRO A 48 9.65 9.08 -2.12
N CYS A 49 8.57 9.42 -1.43
CA CYS A 49 7.32 9.82 -2.04
C CYS A 49 7.54 11.06 -2.92
N PRO A 50 7.08 11.08 -4.18
CA PRO A 50 7.33 12.20 -5.09
C PRO A 50 6.60 13.50 -4.69
N PHE A 51 5.65 13.44 -3.75
CA PHE A 51 4.86 14.60 -3.33
C PHE A 51 5.42 15.29 -2.08
N CYS A 52 5.82 14.52 -1.07
CA CYS A 52 6.31 15.03 0.22
C CYS A 52 7.80 14.75 0.47
N GLY A 53 8.43 13.86 -0.30
CA GLY A 53 9.84 13.48 -0.13
C GLY A 53 10.11 12.47 0.99
N GLU A 54 9.11 12.05 1.75
CA GLU A 54 9.26 11.09 2.85
C GLU A 54 9.10 9.64 2.38
N LYS A 55 9.71 8.69 3.10
CA LYS A 55 9.48 7.25 2.87
C LYS A 55 8.27 6.80 3.67
N HIS A 56 7.25 6.30 2.98
CA HIS A 56 6.03 5.81 3.60
C HIS A 56 5.98 4.30 3.63
N VAL A 57 5.43 3.77 4.73
CA VAL A 57 5.04 2.38 4.89
C VAL A 57 3.52 2.32 4.87
N TYR A 58 2.98 1.43 4.04
CA TYR A 58 1.56 1.25 3.82
C TYR A 58 1.14 -0.15 4.25
N HIS A 59 -0.04 -0.26 4.83
CA HIS A 59 -0.70 -1.54 4.98
C HIS A 59 -1.41 -1.86 3.66
N ALA A 60 -1.08 -2.99 3.05
CA ALA A 60 -1.70 -3.47 1.83
C ALA A 60 -3.21 -3.69 1.98
N GLY A 61 -3.71 -3.92 3.20
CA GLY A 61 -5.14 -3.98 3.50
C GLY A 61 -5.85 -2.63 3.39
N GLU A 62 -5.12 -1.52 3.46
CA GLU A 62 -5.63 -0.16 3.22
C GLU A 62 -5.41 0.30 1.77
N LEU A 63 -4.61 -0.45 1.01
CA LEU A 63 -4.41 -0.17 -0.41
C LEU A 63 -5.63 -0.70 -1.17
N SER A 64 -6.38 0.22 -1.78
CA SER A 64 -7.45 -0.13 -2.69
C SER A 64 -6.89 -0.91 -3.88
N CYS A 65 -7.18 -2.21 -3.96
CA CYS A 65 -6.91 -2.99 -5.16
C CYS A 65 -7.69 -2.35 -6.34
N PRO A 66 -7.04 -1.98 -7.45
CA PRO A 66 -7.74 -1.44 -8.63
C PRO A 66 -8.64 -2.48 -9.34
N PHE A 67 -8.61 -3.74 -8.90
CA PHE A 67 -9.44 -4.85 -9.36
C PHE A 67 -10.54 -5.22 -8.36
N GLY A 68 -11.22 -4.23 -7.78
CA GLY A 68 -12.43 -4.49 -7.00
C GLY A 68 -13.56 -4.96 -7.93
N GLU A 69 -13.88 -6.25 -7.88
CA GLU A 69 -15.15 -6.84 -8.32
C GLU A 69 -15.95 -7.34 -7.12
#